data_AF-A0A9E5HVA1-F1
#
_entry.id   AF-A0A9E5HVA1-F1
#
_cell.length_a   1.000
_cell.length_b   1.000
_cell.length_c   1.000
_cell.angle_alpha   90.00
_cell.angle_beta   90.00
_cell.angle_gamma   90.00
#
_symmetry.space_group_name_H-M   'P 1'
#
loop_
_entity.id
_entity.type
_entity.pdbx_description
1 polymer ?
#
loop_
_entity_poly.entity_id
_entity_poly.type
_entity_poly.pdbx_seq_one_letter_code
_entity_poly.pdbx_strand_id
1 'polypeptide(L)' 'RAEVDGSDDRMQKKIRNAQAEKIPFMMIAGESDQSAGAVSFRYRDGEQKNAIPVEQAISEILEAITTRAQV' A
#
# COMPACT_ATOMS: atom_id res chain seq x y z
N ARG A 1 2.57 6.19 10.96
CA ARG A 1 1.10 6.43 11.02
C ARG A 1 0.49 5.81 9.78
N ALA A 2 -0.66 5.17 9.91
CA ALA A 2 -1.43 4.66 8.78
C ALA A 2 -2.80 5.34 8.75
N GLU A 3 -3.39 5.44 7.56
CA GLU A 3 -4.72 5.98 7.34
C GLU A 3 -5.42 5.12 6.28
N VAL A 4 -6.72 4.89 6.45
CA VAL A 4 -7.50 4.04 5.56
C VAL A 4 -8.47 4.93 4.78
N ASP A 5 -8.34 4.95 3.45
CA ASP A 5 -9.29 5.61 2.58
C ASP A 5 -10.55 4.74 2.40
N GLY A 6 -11.56 5.02 3.22
CA GLY A 6 -12.87 4.38 3.20
C GLY A 6 -13.89 5.01 2.24
N SER A 7 -13.49 5.91 1.34
CA SER A 7 -14.39 6.55 0.36
C SER A 7 -15.03 5.53 -0.59
N ASP A 8 -16.21 5.81 -1.15
CA ASP A 8 -16.81 5.01 -2.22
C ASP A 8 -16.16 5.26 -3.61
N ASP A 9 -15.09 6.05 -3.64
CA ASP A 9 -14.33 6.33 -4.85
C ASP A 9 -13.72 5.07 -5.47
N ARG A 10 -13.71 5.03 -6.80
CA ARG A 10 -13.04 3.96 -7.57
C ARG A 10 -11.58 3.86 -7.16
N MET A 11 -11.06 2.63 -7.09
CA MET A 11 -9.68 2.35 -6.66
C MET A 11 -8.62 3.20 -7.38
N GLN A 12 -8.77 3.39 -8.70
CA GLN A 12 -7.87 4.24 -9.49
C GLN A 12 -7.87 5.71 -9.02
N LYS A 13 -9.01 6.24 -8.59
CA LYS A 13 -9.11 7.61 -8.08
C LYS A 13 -8.43 7.71 -6.71
N LYS A 14 -8.65 6.76 -5.81
CA LYS A 14 -7.96 6.67 -4.51
C LYS A 14 -6.44 6.63 -4.65
N ILE A 15 -5.93 5.79 -5.56
CA ILE A 15 -4.49 5.70 -5.86
C ILE A 15 -3.95 7.06 -6.34
N ARG A 16 -4.66 7.74 -7.25
CA ARG A 16 -4.25 9.07 -7.72
C ARG A 16 -4.24 10.11 -6.60
N ASN A 17 -5.24 10.09 -5.72
CA ASN A 17 -5.31 11.00 -4.58
C ASN A 17 -4.12 10.77 -3.63
N ALA A 18 -3.85 9.52 -3.28
CA ALA A 18 -2.70 9.14 -2.44
C ALA A 18 -1.35 9.52 -3.08
N GLN A 19 -1.22 9.40 -4.41
CA GLN A 19 -0.05 9.90 -5.12
C GLN A 19 0.07 11.44 -5.07
N ALA A 20 -1.05 12.16 -5.21
CA ALA A 20 -1.08 13.62 -5.13
C ALA A 20 -0.71 14.14 -3.73
N GLU A 21 -1.14 13.43 -2.69
CA GLU A 21 -0.74 13.65 -1.29
C GLU A 21 0.72 13.24 -1.01
N LYS A 22 1.39 12.67 -2.01
CA LYS A 22 2.75 12.14 -1.90
C LYS A 22 2.85 11.15 -0.76
N ILE A 23 1.93 10.20 -0.63
CA ILE A 23 2.08 9.15 0.38
C ILE A 23 3.30 8.29 0.01
N PRO A 24 4.28 8.09 0.92
CA PRO A 24 5.49 7.29 0.63
C PRO A 24 5.15 5.83 0.30
N PHE A 25 4.15 5.30 0.99
CA PHE A 25 3.81 3.88 0.97
C PHE A 25 2.29 3.70 0.87
N MET A 26 1.82 3.21 -0.27
CA MET A 26 0.40 2.91 -0.48
C MET A 26 0.18 1.40 -0.41
N MET A 27 -0.66 0.97 0.52
CA MET A 27 -1.15 -0.40 0.58
C MET A 27 -2.53 -0.47 -0.07
N ILE A 28 -2.67 -1.39 -1.02
CA ILE A 28 -3.89 -1.63 -1.78
C ILE A 28 -4.37 -3.03 -1.43
N ALA A 29 -5.60 -3.13 -0.94
CA ALA A 29 -6.25 -4.40 -0.64
C ALA A 29 -7.51 -4.51 -1.50
N GLY A 30 -7.34 -4.97 -2.75
CA GLY A 30 -8.46 -5.24 -3.65
C GLY A 30 -9.19 -6.54 -3.30
N GLU A 31 -10.33 -6.79 -3.94
CA GLU A 31 -11.13 -8.02 -3.72
C GLU A 31 -10.32 -9.30 -3.99
N SER A 32 -9.52 -9.31 -5.07
CA SER A 32 -8.64 -10.43 -5.42
C SER A 32 -7.52 -10.64 -4.39
N ASP A 33 -6.92 -9.56 -3.90
CA ASP A 33 -5.85 -9.61 -2.91
C ASP A 33 -6.40 -10.10 -1.55
N GLN A 34 -7.53 -9.56 -1.11
CA GLN A 34 -8.21 -9.98 0.12
C GLN A 34 -8.60 -11.45 0.09
N SER A 35 -9.14 -11.93 -1.05
CA SER A 35 -9.51 -13.34 -1.22
C SER A 35 -8.31 -14.29 -1.12
N ALA A 36 -7.11 -13.80 -1.46
CA ALA A 36 -5.86 -14.55 -1.39
C ALA A 36 -5.11 -14.36 -0.06
N GLY A 37 -5.63 -13.57 0.88
CA GLY A 37 -4.91 -13.22 2.11
C GLY A 37 -3.65 -12.39 1.84
N ALA A 38 -3.66 -11.60 0.78
CA ALA A 38 -2.55 -10.80 0.29
C ALA A 38 -2.91 -9.32 0.18
N VAL A 39 -1.89 -8.49 -0.06
CA VAL A 39 -2.01 -7.05 -0.34
C VAL A 39 -1.02 -6.67 -1.43
N SER A 40 -1.29 -5.56 -2.10
CA SER A 40 -0.40 -4.98 -3.10
C SER A 40 0.16 -3.66 -2.58
N PHE A 41 1.47 -3.47 -2.69
CA PHE A 41 2.14 -2.20 -2.37
C PHE A 41 2.43 -1.41 -3.62
N ARG A 42 2.25 -0.10 -3.49
CA ARG A 42 2.71 0.87 -4.46
C ARG A 42 3.53 1.94 -3.77
N TYR A 43 4.75 2.09 -4.25
CA TYR A 43 5.73 3.03 -3.74
C TYR A 43 5.62 4.37 -4.45
N ARG A 44 6.14 5.42 -3.82
CA ARG A 44 6.10 6.78 -4.39
C ARG A 44 6.98 6.90 -5.65
N ASP A 45 8.07 6.16 -5.71
CA ASP A 45 8.97 6.08 -6.86
C ASP A 45 8.33 5.42 -8.12
N GLY A 46 7.16 4.80 -7.96
CA GLY A 46 6.43 4.12 -9.02
C GLY A 46 6.61 2.60 -9.03
N GLU A 47 7.45 2.05 -8.14
CA GLU A 47 7.54 0.60 -7.95
C GLU A 47 6.22 0.05 -7.40
N GLN A 48 5.87 -1.16 -7.83
CA GLN A 48 4.67 -1.85 -7.37
C GLN A 48 4.99 -3.32 -7.13
N LYS A 49 4.61 -3.82 -5.95
CA LYS A 49 4.69 -5.23 -5.58
C LYS A 49 3.29 -5.75 -5.31
N ASN A 50 2.88 -6.79 -6.03
CA ASN A 50 1.51 -7.32 -5.93
C ASN A 50 1.50 -8.65 -5.18
N ALA A 51 0.34 -8.99 -4.62
CA ALA A 51 0.07 -10.29 -4.01
C ALA A 51 1.09 -10.67 -2.90
N ILE A 52 1.48 -9.69 -2.08
CA ILE A 52 2.31 -9.96 -0.90
C ILE A 52 1.42 -10.50 0.22
N PRO A 53 1.72 -11.67 0.81
CA PRO A 53 1.00 -12.16 1.97
C PRO A 53 0.95 -11.12 3.09
N VAL A 54 -0.18 -10.99 3.78
CA VAL A 54 -0.36 -9.98 4.84
C VAL A 54 0.74 -10.04 5.89
N GLU A 55 1.20 -11.23 6.27
CA GLU A 55 2.28 -11.40 7.24
C GLU A 55 3.62 -10.82 6.75
N GLN A 56 3.95 -11.05 5.47
CA GLN A 56 5.16 -10.49 4.85
C GLN A 56 5.05 -8.96 4.71
N ALA A 57 3.87 -8.49 4.32
CA ALA A 57 3.56 -7.07 4.21
C ALA A 57 3.77 -6.31 5.54
N ILE A 58 3.33 -6.89 6.66
CA ILE A 58 3.56 -6.32 8.00
C ILE A 58 5.07 -6.26 8.31
N SER A 59 5.81 -7.32 8.02
CA SER A 59 7.26 -7.37 8.24
C SER A 59 7.99 -6.29 7.44
N GLU A 60 7.67 -6.15 6.14
CA GLU A 60 8.29 -5.17 5.25
C GLU A 60 8.01 -3.72 5.71
N ILE A 61 6.77 -3.43 6.16
CA ILE A 61 6.42 -2.11 6.70
C ILE A 61 7.22 -1.82 7.98
N LEU A 62 7.33 -2.79 8.90
CA LEU A 62 8.08 -2.61 10.15
C LEU A 62 9.58 -2.40 9.89
N GLU A 63 10.14 -3.12 8.93
CA GLU A 63 11.53 -2.95 8.49
C GLU A 63 11.74 -1.56 7.88
N ALA A 64 10.84 -1.09 7.01
CA ALA A 64 10.93 0.24 6.41
C ALA A 64 10.83 1.36 7.48
N ILE A 65 9.96 1.20 8.47
CA ILE A 65 9.82 2.15 9.59
C ILE A 65 11.09 2.18 10.45
N THR A 66 11.66 1.02 10.79
CA THR A 66 12.84 0.92 11.66
C THR A 66 14.11 1.45 10.98
N THR A 67 14.30 1.14 9.71
CA THR A 67 15.47 1.59 8.91
C THR A 67 15.38 3.06 8.48
N ARG A 68 14.20 3.70 8.62
CA ARG A 68 13.91 5.03 8.06
C ARG A 68 14.24 5.14 6.57
N ALA A 69 14.17 4.02 5.84
CA ALA A 69 14.38 4.03 4.41
C ALA A 69 13.33 4.94 3.76
N GLN A 70 13.80 5.97 3.03
CA GLN A 70 12.91 6.72 2.15
C GLN A 70 12.69 5.88 0.89
N VAL A 71 11.47 5.34 0.78
CA VAL A 71 10.91 4.69 -0.41
C VAL A 71 9.85 5.61 -1.03
#